data_AF-A0A291DWI4-F1
#
_entry.id   AF-A0A291DWI4-F1
#
_cell.length_a   1.000
_cell.length_b   1.000
_cell.length_c   1.000
_cell.angle_alpha   90.00
_cell.angle_beta   90.00
_cell.angle_gamma   90.00
#
_symmetry.space_group_name_H-M   'P 1'
#
loop_
_entity.id
_entity.type
_entity.pdbx_description
1 polymer ?
#
loop_
_entity_poly.entity_id
_entity_poly.type
_entity_poly.pdbx_seq_one_letter_code
_entity_poly.pdbx_strand_id
1 'polypeptide(L)'
;MYNLFVTADTQAWSEANGSYDFTRSRFLEHTEDKIIRKYKELTKEQIEEIKTLLCLFLMENLQGDAFVGALKSITADKYKVEFEYTFTHRIHNGEINNIVLPSLGLSKYEIMRTHWAIKDLDFYSIIESEGIELQNIVEMDDVRIPTEDKASEKFISFRATSLHIFMEHVLSKPKRKGYDIFYRGHSDVIYKLEPSINRTNESGRYLYRKHENVMATELLVENPNDFHEDKTTLEKLVRMQHYSLPTRLLDITSNPLMALYFACSSNRNENDGEVIVFFINQKSIKYFDSDTVSCLSNISRLSVNDKETIGNNLQREEYLLTEEEF
;
A
#
# COMPACT_ATOMS: atom_id res chain seq x y z
N MET A 1 -9.12 -16.51 -25.53
CA MET A 1 -9.74 -15.73 -24.43
C MET A 1 -8.96 -15.92 -23.15
N TYR A 2 -8.85 -14.87 -22.33
CA TYR A 2 -8.30 -14.94 -20.97
C TYR A 2 -9.03 -13.96 -20.03
N ASN A 3 -9.03 -14.25 -18.74
CA ASN A 3 -9.47 -13.35 -17.67
C ASN A 3 -8.37 -12.35 -17.36
N LEU A 4 -8.69 -11.06 -17.35
CA LEU A 4 -7.84 -9.99 -16.87
C LEU A 4 -8.38 -9.50 -15.54
N PHE A 5 -7.51 -9.43 -14.54
CA PHE A 5 -7.80 -8.81 -13.26
C PHE A 5 -6.83 -7.66 -13.04
N VAL A 6 -7.36 -6.46 -12.83
CA VAL A 6 -6.57 -5.28 -12.46
C VAL A 6 -7.08 -4.80 -11.10
N THR A 7 -6.17 -4.49 -10.18
CA THR A 7 -6.56 -3.95 -8.88
C THR A 7 -5.54 -2.98 -8.30
N ALA A 8 -6.03 -1.94 -7.62
CA ALA A 8 -5.21 -1.02 -6.81
C ALA A 8 -4.95 -1.57 -5.40
N ASP A 9 -5.61 -2.67 -5.01
CA ASP A 9 -5.42 -3.27 -3.71
C ASP A 9 -4.03 -3.89 -3.63
N THR A 10 -3.11 -3.22 -2.95
CA THR A 10 -1.73 -3.66 -2.75
C THR A 10 -1.63 -4.97 -1.95
N GLN A 11 -2.74 -5.47 -1.40
CA GLN A 11 -2.82 -6.78 -0.74
C GLN A 11 -3.31 -7.88 -1.68
N ALA A 12 -3.80 -7.55 -2.86
CA ALA A 12 -4.13 -8.54 -3.87
C ALA A 12 -2.86 -9.19 -4.43
N TRP A 13 -3.00 -10.42 -4.91
CA TRP A 13 -1.90 -11.18 -5.53
C TRP A 13 -0.70 -11.46 -4.61
N SER A 14 -0.86 -11.33 -3.29
CA SER A 14 0.21 -11.54 -2.32
C SER A 14 0.52 -13.02 -2.04
N GLU A 15 -0.42 -13.92 -2.37
CA GLU A 15 -0.31 -15.36 -2.13
C GLU A 15 -0.52 -16.12 -3.43
N ALA A 16 0.25 -17.19 -3.65
CA ALA A 16 0.12 -18.04 -4.83
C ALA A 16 -1.27 -18.69 -4.93
N ASN A 17 -1.93 -18.88 -3.79
CA ASN A 17 -3.30 -19.35 -3.66
C ASN A 17 -4.06 -18.35 -2.80
N GLY A 18 -5.14 -17.78 -3.31
CA GLY A 18 -5.87 -16.77 -2.56
C GLY A 18 -7.32 -16.66 -3.01
N SER A 19 -8.01 -15.72 -2.39
CA SER A 19 -9.34 -15.28 -2.80
C SER A 19 -9.39 -13.78 -2.96
N TYR A 20 -10.28 -13.32 -3.85
CA TYR A 20 -10.49 -11.90 -4.09
C TYR A 20 -11.94 -11.65 -4.51
N ASP A 21 -12.43 -10.43 -4.31
CA ASP A 21 -13.77 -10.03 -4.74
C ASP A 21 -13.79 -8.70 -5.47
N PHE A 22 -14.65 -8.62 -6.48
CA PHE A 22 -15.00 -7.38 -7.16
C PHE A 22 -16.47 -7.05 -6.91
N THR A 23 -16.79 -5.78 -6.74
CA THR A 23 -18.18 -5.35 -6.84
C THR A 23 -18.76 -5.72 -8.22
N ARG A 24 -20.03 -6.09 -8.29
CA ARG A 24 -20.70 -6.62 -9.50
C ARG A 24 -20.59 -5.67 -10.69
N SER A 25 -20.49 -4.36 -10.45
CA SER A 25 -20.31 -3.33 -11.49
C SER A 25 -18.93 -3.34 -12.16
N ARG A 26 -17.93 -3.98 -11.55
CA ARG A 26 -16.55 -4.09 -12.06
C ARG A 26 -16.31 -5.39 -12.82
N PHE A 27 -17.26 -6.31 -12.77
CA PHE A 27 -17.22 -7.57 -13.50
C PHE A 27 -17.60 -7.34 -14.98
N LEU A 28 -16.77 -7.83 -15.88
CA LEU A 28 -16.82 -7.62 -17.34
C LEU A 28 -16.71 -6.15 -17.74
N GLU A 29 -16.09 -5.32 -16.90
CA GLU A 29 -15.67 -3.99 -17.33
C GLU A 29 -14.62 -4.15 -18.45
N HIS A 30 -14.55 -3.20 -19.39
CA HIS A 30 -13.60 -3.24 -20.52
C HIS A 30 -13.63 -4.53 -21.38
N THR A 31 -14.72 -5.29 -21.28
CA THR A 31 -14.98 -6.52 -22.06
C THR A 31 -15.86 -6.20 -23.26
N GLU A 32 -15.67 -6.89 -24.37
CA GLU A 32 -16.50 -6.68 -25.57
C GLU A 32 -17.96 -7.09 -25.33
N ASP A 33 -18.90 -6.33 -25.92
CA ASP A 33 -20.34 -6.51 -25.74
C ASP A 33 -20.83 -7.95 -26.00
N LYS A 34 -20.23 -8.64 -26.97
CA LYS A 34 -20.57 -10.04 -27.29
C LYS A 34 -20.26 -10.98 -26.13
N ILE A 35 -19.13 -10.76 -25.46
CA ILE A 35 -18.67 -11.54 -24.32
C ILE A 35 -19.46 -11.15 -23.07
N ILE A 36 -19.77 -9.86 -22.89
CA ILE A 36 -20.67 -9.38 -21.83
C ILE A 36 -22.01 -10.11 -21.92
N ARG A 37 -22.66 -10.12 -23.09
CA ARG A 37 -23.94 -10.80 -23.29
C ARG A 37 -23.87 -12.30 -22.97
N LYS A 38 -22.70 -12.93 -23.15
CA LYS A 38 -22.49 -14.35 -22.88
C LYS A 38 -22.30 -14.65 -21.39
N TYR A 39 -21.58 -13.81 -20.64
CA TYR A 39 -21.14 -14.14 -19.28
C TYR A 39 -21.77 -13.32 -18.15
N LYS A 40 -22.57 -12.30 -18.47
CA LYS A 40 -23.16 -11.38 -17.49
C LYS A 40 -23.93 -12.08 -16.37
N GLU A 41 -24.69 -13.13 -16.70
CA GLU A 41 -25.60 -13.79 -15.75
C GLU A 41 -24.87 -14.68 -14.72
N LEU A 42 -23.66 -15.14 -15.03
CA LEU A 42 -22.89 -16.11 -14.22
C LEU A 42 -23.71 -17.37 -13.85
N THR A 43 -24.33 -18.03 -14.83
CA THR A 43 -24.93 -19.36 -14.64
C THR A 43 -23.85 -20.40 -14.28
N LYS A 44 -24.27 -21.58 -13.80
CA LYS A 44 -23.32 -22.65 -13.49
C LYS A 44 -22.47 -23.06 -14.70
N GLU A 45 -23.07 -23.17 -15.89
CA GLU A 45 -22.28 -23.50 -17.09
C GLU A 45 -21.30 -22.38 -17.46
N GLN A 46 -21.72 -21.11 -17.32
CA GLN A 46 -20.88 -19.95 -17.60
C GLN A 46 -19.68 -19.86 -16.64
N ILE A 47 -19.91 -20.11 -15.34
CA ILE A 47 -18.85 -20.14 -14.33
C ILE A 47 -17.82 -21.21 -14.66
N GLU A 48 -18.25 -22.42 -15.01
CA GLU A 48 -17.30 -23.49 -15.38
C GLU A 48 -16.52 -23.12 -16.64
N GLU A 49 -17.13 -22.47 -17.64
CA GLU A 49 -16.41 -21.99 -18.82
C GLU A 49 -15.38 -20.90 -18.46
N ILE A 50 -15.75 -19.90 -17.66
CA ILE A 50 -14.85 -18.82 -17.23
C ILE A 50 -13.65 -19.38 -16.46
N LYS A 51 -13.85 -20.41 -15.63
CA LYS A 51 -12.77 -21.08 -14.88
C LYS A 51 -11.75 -21.77 -15.78
N THR A 52 -12.14 -22.19 -16.99
CA THR A 52 -11.19 -22.79 -17.95
C THR A 52 -10.26 -21.77 -18.61
N LEU A 53 -10.58 -20.48 -18.52
CA LEU A 53 -9.78 -19.42 -19.12
C LEU A 53 -8.56 -19.13 -18.25
N LEU A 54 -7.43 -18.91 -18.91
CA LEU A 54 -6.21 -18.39 -18.29
C LEU A 54 -6.49 -17.06 -17.60
N CYS A 55 -5.80 -16.79 -16.49
CA CYS A 55 -5.95 -15.57 -15.73
C CYS A 55 -4.66 -14.77 -15.74
N LEU A 56 -4.73 -13.50 -16.14
CA LEU A 56 -3.68 -12.51 -16.01
C LEU A 56 -4.05 -11.55 -14.87
N PHE A 57 -3.17 -11.46 -13.88
CA PHE A 57 -3.34 -10.67 -12.68
C PHE A 57 -2.35 -9.51 -12.68
N LEU A 58 -2.87 -8.29 -12.68
CA LEU A 58 -2.11 -7.05 -12.72
C LEU A 58 -2.46 -6.17 -11.51
N MET A 59 -1.47 -5.39 -11.09
CA MET A 59 -1.68 -4.21 -10.26
C MET A 59 -1.99 -3.00 -11.14
N GLU A 60 -2.78 -2.06 -10.61
CA GLU A 60 -2.98 -0.78 -11.26
C GLU A 60 -1.65 -0.07 -11.55
N ASN A 61 -1.58 0.62 -12.68
CA ASN A 61 -0.37 1.31 -13.16
C ASN A 61 0.84 0.37 -13.37
N LEU A 62 0.60 -0.95 -13.52
CA LEU A 62 1.65 -1.96 -13.70
C LEU A 62 2.67 -1.93 -12.54
N GLN A 63 2.20 -1.70 -11.32
CA GLN A 63 3.06 -1.66 -10.15
C GLN A 63 3.44 -3.07 -9.70
N GLY A 64 4.71 -3.42 -9.90
CA GLY A 64 5.23 -4.72 -9.48
C GLY A 64 5.06 -5.77 -10.55
N ASP A 65 5.17 -7.04 -10.15
CA ASP A 65 5.06 -8.16 -11.09
C ASP A 65 3.63 -8.42 -11.50
N ALA A 66 3.50 -9.07 -12.65
CA ALA A 66 2.26 -9.66 -13.10
C ALA A 66 2.27 -11.16 -12.84
N PHE A 67 1.09 -11.75 -12.67
CA PHE A 67 0.96 -13.18 -12.44
C PHE A 67 0.02 -13.80 -13.44
N VAL A 68 0.32 -15.05 -13.79
CA VAL A 68 -0.52 -15.89 -14.64
C VAL A 68 -1.00 -17.07 -13.81
N GLY A 69 -2.27 -17.42 -13.94
CA GLY A 69 -2.87 -18.47 -13.13
C GLY A 69 -4.22 -18.98 -13.63
N ALA A 70 -4.96 -19.61 -12.74
CA ALA A 70 -6.28 -20.18 -12.99
C ALA A 70 -7.25 -19.92 -11.82
N LEU A 71 -8.56 -19.95 -12.10
CA LEU A 71 -9.60 -19.84 -11.09
C LEU A 71 -9.99 -21.22 -10.54
N LYS A 72 -10.10 -21.31 -9.22
CA LYS A 72 -10.52 -22.52 -8.50
C LYS A 72 -12.03 -22.54 -8.28
N SER A 73 -12.59 -21.42 -7.86
CA SER A 73 -14.02 -21.26 -7.59
C SER A 73 -14.46 -19.84 -7.93
N ILE A 74 -15.74 -19.68 -8.26
CA ILE A 74 -16.37 -18.37 -8.48
C ILE A 74 -17.74 -18.42 -7.78
N THR A 75 -18.01 -17.45 -6.93
CA THR A 75 -19.30 -17.23 -6.29
C THR A 75 -19.76 -15.81 -6.60
N ALA A 76 -21.04 -15.62 -6.87
CA ALA A 76 -21.57 -14.31 -7.21
C ALA A 76 -22.91 -14.07 -6.54
N ASP A 77 -23.11 -12.84 -6.08
CA ASP A 77 -24.40 -12.33 -5.67
C ASP A 77 -24.74 -11.03 -6.44
N LYS A 78 -25.78 -10.32 -5.99
CA LYS A 78 -26.22 -9.07 -6.63
C LYS A 78 -25.24 -7.89 -6.45
N TYR A 79 -24.31 -7.97 -5.51
CA TYR A 79 -23.41 -6.89 -5.11
C TYR A 79 -21.95 -7.17 -5.45
N LYS A 80 -21.50 -8.42 -5.40
CA LYS A 80 -20.11 -8.80 -5.64
C LYS A 80 -19.97 -10.13 -6.38
N VAL A 81 -18.80 -10.32 -6.96
CA VAL A 81 -18.30 -11.57 -7.52
C VAL A 81 -17.00 -11.88 -6.80
N GLU A 82 -16.98 -12.99 -6.07
CA GLU A 82 -15.81 -13.51 -5.38
C GLU A 82 -15.26 -14.71 -6.13
N PHE A 83 -13.96 -14.93 -6.03
CA PHE A 83 -13.32 -16.08 -6.63
C PHE A 83 -12.08 -16.48 -5.84
N GLU A 84 -11.71 -17.74 -5.97
CA GLU A 84 -10.43 -18.27 -5.52
C GLU A 84 -9.54 -18.53 -6.74
N TYR A 85 -8.24 -18.30 -6.59
CA TYR A 85 -7.27 -18.41 -7.66
C TYR A 85 -6.02 -19.18 -7.23
N THR A 86 -5.25 -19.63 -8.23
CA THR A 86 -3.90 -20.15 -8.07
C THR A 86 -3.00 -19.58 -9.15
N PHE A 87 -1.79 -19.19 -8.80
CA PHE A 87 -0.76 -18.76 -9.75
C PHE A 87 0.04 -19.95 -10.24
N THR A 88 0.39 -19.91 -11.52
CA THR A 88 1.23 -20.90 -12.19
C THR A 88 2.54 -20.28 -12.67
N HIS A 89 2.51 -19.01 -13.08
CA HIS A 89 3.70 -18.29 -13.54
C HIS A 89 3.76 -16.85 -13.02
N ARG A 90 4.98 -16.33 -12.89
CA ARG A 90 5.29 -14.92 -12.62
C ARG A 90 5.87 -14.29 -13.88
N ILE A 91 5.49 -13.04 -14.13
CA ILE A 91 6.04 -12.15 -15.17
C ILE A 91 6.71 -10.98 -14.44
N HIS A 92 7.98 -10.74 -14.70
CA HIS A 92 8.73 -9.70 -13.99
C HIS A 92 8.22 -8.29 -14.29
N ASN A 93 8.31 -7.42 -13.29
CA ASN A 93 8.01 -6.01 -13.41
C ASN A 93 8.78 -5.37 -14.57
N GLY A 94 8.06 -4.67 -15.44
CA GLY A 94 8.60 -4.01 -16.64
C GLY A 94 8.48 -4.84 -17.92
N GLU A 95 8.23 -6.14 -17.86
CA GLU A 95 7.96 -6.95 -19.06
C GLU A 95 6.60 -6.61 -19.66
N ILE A 96 5.55 -6.53 -18.83
CA ILE A 96 4.31 -5.87 -19.22
C ILE A 96 4.51 -4.38 -19.04
N ASN A 97 4.58 -3.65 -20.15
CA ASN A 97 4.77 -2.21 -20.18
C ASN A 97 3.88 -1.55 -21.23
N ASN A 98 3.93 -0.23 -21.30
CA ASN A 98 3.11 0.59 -22.20
C ASN A 98 3.21 0.24 -23.69
N ILE A 99 4.28 -0.44 -24.12
CA ILE A 99 4.49 -0.87 -25.51
C ILE A 99 3.73 -2.18 -25.78
N VAL A 100 3.70 -3.08 -24.80
CA VAL A 100 3.06 -4.40 -24.86
C VAL A 100 1.54 -4.34 -24.67
N LEU A 101 1.03 -3.36 -23.90
CA LEU A 101 -0.40 -3.25 -23.57
C LEU A 101 -1.35 -3.40 -24.79
N PRO A 102 -1.12 -2.73 -25.93
CA PRO A 102 -2.02 -2.85 -27.08
C PRO A 102 -2.07 -4.26 -27.66
N SER A 103 -0.95 -5.00 -27.66
CA SER A 103 -0.88 -6.40 -28.11
C SER A 103 -1.73 -7.31 -27.22
N LEU A 104 -1.81 -6.99 -25.91
CA LEU A 104 -2.72 -7.63 -24.95
C LEU A 104 -4.17 -7.10 -25.02
N GLY A 105 -4.51 -6.20 -25.94
CA GLY A 105 -5.84 -5.59 -26.01
C GLY A 105 -6.17 -4.72 -24.80
N LEU A 106 -5.15 -4.16 -24.16
CA LEU A 106 -5.24 -3.28 -23.02
C LEU A 106 -4.95 -1.84 -23.44
N SER A 107 -5.75 -0.91 -22.92
CA SER A 107 -5.43 0.52 -23.01
C SER A 107 -4.73 1.01 -21.75
N LYS A 108 -4.00 2.12 -21.84
CA LYS A 108 -3.40 2.76 -20.67
C LYS A 108 -4.45 3.13 -19.61
N TYR A 109 -5.63 3.57 -20.03
CA TYR A 109 -6.71 3.92 -19.10
C TYR A 109 -7.31 2.70 -18.38
N GLU A 110 -7.33 1.54 -19.04
CA GLU A 110 -7.87 0.30 -18.48
C GLU A 110 -7.02 -0.21 -17.31
N ILE A 111 -5.69 -0.13 -17.41
CA ILE A 111 -4.78 -0.56 -16.33
C ILE A 111 -4.72 0.42 -15.13
N MET A 112 -5.43 1.56 -15.20
CA MET A 112 -5.47 2.56 -14.12
C MET A 112 -6.70 2.39 -13.22
N ARG A 113 -7.49 1.33 -13.41
CA ARG A 113 -8.75 1.14 -12.70
C ARG A 113 -8.98 -0.32 -12.34
N THR A 114 -9.43 -0.53 -11.11
CA THR A 114 -9.72 -1.87 -10.58
C THR A 114 -10.93 -2.48 -11.29
N HIS A 115 -10.73 -3.60 -11.96
CA HIS A 115 -11.78 -4.31 -12.68
C HIS A 115 -11.41 -5.76 -13.02
N TRP A 116 -12.43 -6.52 -13.45
CA TRP A 116 -12.28 -7.83 -14.09
C TRP A 116 -12.82 -7.74 -15.52
N ALA A 117 -11.95 -7.98 -16.52
CA ALA A 117 -12.33 -8.10 -17.92
C ALA A 117 -12.12 -9.53 -18.46
N ILE A 118 -12.81 -9.88 -19.55
CA ILE A 118 -12.49 -11.06 -20.37
C ILE A 118 -12.08 -10.58 -21.76
N LYS A 119 -10.88 -10.96 -22.20
CA LYS A 119 -10.31 -10.54 -23.48
C LYS A 119 -10.34 -11.68 -24.47
N ASP A 120 -10.81 -11.43 -25.70
CA ASP A 120 -10.82 -12.42 -26.79
C ASP A 120 -9.55 -12.38 -27.63
N LEU A 121 -8.43 -12.65 -26.96
CA LEU A 121 -7.11 -12.76 -27.55
C LEU A 121 -6.46 -14.09 -27.13
N ASP A 122 -5.46 -14.51 -27.91
CA ASP A 122 -4.61 -15.65 -27.58
C ASP A 122 -3.38 -15.17 -26.81
N PHE A 123 -3.45 -15.32 -25.49
CA PHE A 123 -2.42 -14.85 -24.57
C PHE A 123 -1.04 -15.45 -24.87
N TYR A 124 -0.94 -16.76 -25.10
CA TYR A 124 0.36 -17.42 -25.27
C TYR A 124 1.07 -16.96 -26.54
N SER A 125 0.32 -16.82 -27.64
CA SER A 125 0.85 -16.28 -28.89
C SER A 125 1.41 -14.85 -28.72
N ILE A 126 0.77 -14.02 -27.88
CA ILE A 126 1.22 -12.65 -27.59
C ILE A 126 2.50 -12.67 -26.77
N ILE A 127 2.54 -13.42 -25.67
CA ILE A 127 3.71 -13.55 -24.79
C ILE A 127 4.94 -14.02 -25.58
N GLU A 128 4.78 -15.01 -26.46
CA GLU A 128 5.87 -15.50 -27.32
C GLU A 128 6.34 -14.42 -28.31
N SER A 129 5.41 -13.68 -28.93
CA SER A 129 5.75 -12.63 -29.90
C SER A 129 6.45 -11.41 -29.29
N GLU A 130 6.11 -11.06 -28.05
CA GLU A 130 6.67 -9.93 -27.31
C GLU A 130 7.93 -10.33 -26.52
N GLY A 131 8.29 -11.61 -26.50
CA GLY A 131 9.48 -12.12 -25.82
C GLY A 131 9.39 -12.05 -24.29
N ILE A 132 8.19 -12.18 -23.72
CA ILE A 132 7.94 -12.10 -22.28
C ILE A 132 8.26 -13.45 -21.63
N GLU A 133 9.04 -13.46 -20.54
CA GLU A 133 9.49 -14.69 -19.90
C GLU A 133 8.51 -15.13 -18.79
N LEU A 134 7.86 -16.29 -18.99
CA LEU A 134 7.00 -16.90 -17.97
C LEU A 134 7.84 -17.76 -17.02
N GLN A 135 7.99 -17.31 -15.78
CA GLN A 135 8.70 -18.08 -14.76
C GLN A 135 7.74 -18.99 -14.01
N ASN A 136 7.97 -20.31 -14.08
CA ASN A 136 7.20 -21.29 -13.32
C ASN A 136 7.25 -21.02 -11.82
N ILE A 137 6.09 -20.89 -11.20
CA ILE A 137 5.95 -20.89 -9.75
C ILE A 137 5.89 -22.36 -9.34
N VAL A 138 6.99 -22.91 -8.85
CA VAL A 138 7.08 -24.31 -8.42
C VAL A 138 6.16 -24.52 -7.20
N GLU A 139 5.08 -25.30 -7.36
CA GLU A 139 4.18 -25.75 -6.28
C GLU A 139 4.95 -26.69 -5.30
N MET A 140 4.69 -26.81 -3.99
CA MET A 140 3.48 -26.65 -3.19
C MET A 140 3.87 -26.52 -1.69
N ASP A 141 3.04 -25.85 -0.88
CA ASP A 141 2.97 -25.85 0.60
C ASP A 141 3.78 -24.89 1.48
N ASP A 142 4.72 -24.05 1.00
CA ASP A 142 5.33 -23.06 1.92
C ASP A 142 5.94 -21.80 1.28
N VAL A 143 5.51 -21.47 0.05
CA VAL A 143 5.98 -20.25 -0.61
C VAL A 143 4.95 -19.14 -0.35
N ARG A 144 5.11 -18.45 0.80
CA ARG A 144 4.81 -17.01 0.82
C ARG A 144 5.60 -16.45 -0.36
N ILE A 145 4.91 -16.10 -1.45
CA ILE A 145 5.51 -15.25 -2.48
C ILE A 145 6.05 -14.08 -1.69
N PRO A 146 7.36 -13.80 -1.71
CA PRO A 146 7.87 -12.62 -1.07
C PRO A 146 7.07 -11.48 -1.68
N THR A 147 6.14 -10.93 -0.89
CA THR A 147 5.87 -9.53 -1.03
C THR A 147 7.27 -8.93 -1.10
N GLU A 148 7.56 -8.18 -2.15
CA GLU A 148 8.49 -7.10 -1.99
C GLU A 148 7.91 -6.26 -0.86
N ASP A 149 8.20 -6.68 0.38
CA ASP A 149 8.53 -5.79 1.45
C ASP A 149 9.57 -4.87 0.81
N LYS A 150 9.08 -3.77 0.25
CA LYS A 150 9.66 -2.49 0.58
C LYS A 150 9.50 -2.23 2.09
N ALA A 151 9.93 -3.18 2.94
CA ALA A 151 11.02 -2.82 3.82
C ALA A 151 12.06 -2.25 2.85
N SER A 152 12.04 -0.93 2.71
CA SER A 152 13.17 -0.15 2.22
C SER A 152 14.41 -1.00 2.39
N GLU A 153 15.17 -1.30 1.34
CA GLU A 153 16.55 -1.72 1.52
C GLU A 153 17.14 -0.68 2.47
N LYS A 154 17.16 -1.00 3.78
CA LYS A 154 17.54 -0.06 4.80
C LYS A 154 19.02 0.02 4.58
N PHE A 155 19.43 1.08 3.90
CA PHE A 155 20.83 1.25 3.58
C PHE A 155 21.53 1.50 4.90
N ILE A 156 22.13 0.45 5.48
CA ILE A 156 22.90 0.53 6.72
C ILE A 156 24.17 1.32 6.36
N SER A 157 24.06 2.64 6.49
CA SER A 157 25.15 3.56 6.15
C SER A 157 26.27 3.55 7.19
N PHE A 158 25.98 3.07 8.41
CA PHE A 158 26.89 3.15 9.55
C PHE A 158 26.41 2.26 10.70
N ARG A 159 27.36 1.61 11.40
CA ARG A 159 27.10 0.86 12.64
C ARG A 159 27.88 1.50 13.79
N ALA A 160 27.18 1.90 14.85
CA ALA A 160 27.80 2.39 16.07
C ALA A 160 27.85 1.29 17.12
N THR A 161 29.02 1.01 17.69
CA THR A 161 29.21 0.04 18.78
C THR A 161 29.39 0.70 20.15
N SER A 162 29.45 2.03 20.19
CA SER A 162 29.54 2.80 21.43
C SER A 162 28.91 4.18 21.26
N LEU A 163 28.54 4.81 22.38
CA LEU A 163 28.06 6.20 22.40
C LEU A 163 29.07 7.16 21.76
N HIS A 164 30.37 6.95 21.99
CA HIS A 164 31.41 7.81 21.43
C HIS A 164 31.41 7.77 19.89
N ILE A 165 31.41 6.55 19.33
CA ILE A 165 31.37 6.32 17.87
C ILE A 165 30.09 6.90 17.26
N PHE A 166 28.95 6.74 17.93
CA PHE A 166 27.70 7.34 17.51
C PHE A 166 27.78 8.88 17.47
N MET A 167 28.27 9.49 18.54
CA MET A 167 28.35 10.95 18.66
C MET A 167 29.30 11.54 17.62
N GLU A 168 30.46 10.92 17.39
CA GLU A 168 31.39 11.34 16.35
C GLU A 168 30.72 11.31 14.96
N HIS A 169 29.97 10.26 14.67
CA HIS A 169 29.27 10.13 13.40
C HIS A 169 28.14 11.14 13.21
N VAL A 170 27.34 11.39 14.25
CA VAL A 170 26.21 12.32 14.16
C VAL A 170 26.68 13.77 14.10
N LEU A 171 27.69 14.14 14.90
CA LEU A 171 28.23 15.50 14.93
C LEU A 171 29.06 15.84 13.68
N SER A 172 29.65 14.83 13.02
CA SER A 172 30.39 15.04 11.77
C SER A 172 29.48 15.25 10.55
N LYS A 173 28.16 15.05 10.66
CA LYS A 173 27.24 15.28 9.54
C LYS A 173 27.19 16.77 9.19
N PRO A 174 27.47 17.14 7.93
CA PRO A 174 27.44 18.54 7.51
C PRO A 174 26.02 19.07 7.58
N LYS A 175 25.86 20.23 8.24
CA LYS A 175 24.60 20.99 8.17
C LYS A 175 24.42 21.47 6.73
N ARG A 176 23.43 20.92 6.03
CA ARG A 176 23.04 21.39 4.70
C ARG A 176 22.28 22.71 4.87
N LYS A 177 22.70 23.76 4.17
CA LYS A 177 22.03 25.08 4.25
C LYS A 177 20.57 24.94 3.83
N GLY A 178 19.65 25.42 4.67
CA GLY A 178 18.20 25.33 4.43
C GLY A 178 17.55 24.00 4.83
N TYR A 179 18.29 23.11 5.51
CA TYR A 179 17.76 21.86 6.05
C TYR A 179 18.04 21.75 7.55
N ASP A 180 17.04 21.27 8.28
CA ASP A 180 17.16 20.88 9.68
C ASP A 180 17.26 19.37 9.81
N ILE A 181 17.95 18.91 10.85
CA ILE A 181 18.19 17.49 11.12
C ILE A 181 17.31 17.04 12.26
N PHE A 182 16.57 15.95 12.05
CA PHE A 182 15.77 15.28 13.06
C PHE A 182 16.15 13.80 13.13
N TYR A 183 15.77 13.15 14.21
CA TYR A 183 16.14 11.79 14.54
C TYR A 183 14.93 11.00 15.04
N ARG A 184 14.92 9.69 14.82
CA ARG A 184 13.99 8.75 15.46
C ARG A 184 14.75 7.48 15.82
N GLY A 185 14.52 6.99 17.03
CA GLY A 185 15.06 5.71 17.47
C GLY A 185 14.05 4.59 17.24
N HIS A 186 14.49 3.48 16.66
CA HIS A 186 13.78 2.20 16.75
C HIS A 186 14.64 1.23 17.54
N SER A 187 14.01 0.50 18.46
CA SER A 187 14.70 -0.52 19.24
C SER A 187 15.03 -1.79 18.47
N ASP A 188 14.46 -1.93 17.27
CA ASP A 188 14.71 -3.06 16.40
C ASP A 188 14.82 -2.59 14.95
N VAL A 189 15.89 -3.01 14.27
CA VAL A 189 16.13 -2.75 12.85
C VAL A 189 15.02 -3.27 11.94
N ILE A 190 14.20 -4.23 12.36
CA ILE A 190 13.07 -4.72 11.54
C ILE A 190 11.87 -3.77 11.55
N TYR A 191 11.80 -2.83 12.49
CA TYR A 191 10.64 -1.94 12.61
C TYR A 191 10.52 -1.01 11.40
N LYS A 192 9.33 -1.00 10.78
CA LYS A 192 9.03 -0.09 9.66
C LYS A 192 8.91 1.36 10.17
N LEU A 193 9.38 2.32 9.37
CA LEU A 193 9.24 3.74 9.66
C LEU A 193 7.86 4.25 9.24
N GLU A 194 6.86 3.95 10.05
CA GLU A 194 5.48 4.31 9.79
C GLU A 194 4.74 4.66 11.08
N PRO A 195 3.73 5.55 11.02
CA PRO A 195 2.86 5.84 12.16
C PRO A 195 2.16 4.59 12.68
N SER A 196 1.77 4.60 13.95
CA SER A 196 1.12 3.43 14.58
C SER A 196 -0.21 3.06 13.92
N ILE A 197 -0.96 4.03 13.38
CA ILE A 197 -2.21 3.74 12.65
C ILE A 197 -1.98 2.95 11.34
N ASN A 198 -0.78 3.07 10.75
CA ASN A 198 -0.42 2.42 9.49
C ASN A 198 0.21 1.03 9.70
N ARG A 199 0.33 0.56 10.94
CA ARG A 199 0.87 -0.77 11.23
C ARG A 199 -0.04 -1.87 10.70
N THR A 200 0.58 -2.91 10.17
CA THR A 200 -0.10 -4.09 9.62
C THR A 200 0.19 -5.34 10.44
N ASN A 201 -0.69 -6.34 10.36
CA ASN A 201 -0.37 -7.69 10.83
C ASN A 201 0.59 -8.41 9.86
N GLU A 202 0.97 -9.65 10.18
CA GLU A 202 1.81 -10.50 9.33
C GLU A 202 1.23 -10.72 7.92
N SER A 203 -0.10 -10.67 7.79
CA SER A 203 -0.82 -10.77 6.51
C SER A 203 -0.94 -9.43 5.77
N GLY A 204 -0.24 -8.37 6.21
CA GLY A 204 -0.28 -7.06 5.56
C GLY A 204 -1.56 -6.24 5.80
N ARG A 205 -2.53 -6.72 6.60
CA ARG A 205 -3.77 -5.98 6.91
C ARG A 205 -3.52 -4.90 7.94
N TYR A 206 -3.98 -3.67 7.66
CA TYR A 206 -3.93 -2.57 8.62
C TYR A 206 -4.72 -2.93 9.88
N LEU A 207 -4.08 -2.80 11.03
CA LEU A 207 -4.64 -3.17 12.32
C LEU A 207 -5.80 -2.24 12.74
N TYR A 208 -5.61 -0.93 12.52
CA TYR A 208 -6.43 0.11 13.16
C TYR A 208 -7.02 1.13 12.18
N ARG A 209 -6.50 1.21 10.96
CA ARG A 209 -6.82 2.26 9.98
C ARG A 209 -8.32 2.35 9.68
N LYS A 210 -9.05 1.22 9.68
CA LYS A 210 -10.50 1.19 9.42
C LYS A 210 -11.34 1.85 10.50
N HIS A 211 -10.81 1.98 11.72
CA HIS A 211 -11.56 2.45 12.89
C HIS A 211 -10.93 3.70 13.53
N GLU A 212 -9.97 4.36 12.87
CA GLU A 212 -9.24 5.54 13.41
C GLU A 212 -10.18 6.60 13.99
N ASN A 213 -11.20 7.02 13.23
CA ASN A 213 -12.13 8.06 13.65
C ASN A 213 -13.05 7.60 14.79
N VAL A 214 -13.45 6.32 14.79
CA VAL A 214 -14.30 5.74 15.82
C VAL A 214 -13.54 5.66 17.14
N MET A 215 -12.34 5.05 17.13
CA MET A 215 -11.50 4.93 18.33
C MET A 215 -11.13 6.31 18.90
N ALA A 216 -10.80 7.27 18.04
CA ALA A 216 -10.52 8.64 18.47
C ALA A 216 -11.74 9.29 19.13
N THR A 217 -12.94 9.06 18.60
CA THR A 217 -14.19 9.59 19.17
C THR A 217 -14.53 8.94 20.49
N GLU A 218 -14.40 7.61 20.59
CA GLU A 218 -14.63 6.85 21.83
C GLU A 218 -13.74 7.37 22.96
N LEU A 219 -12.44 7.54 22.70
CA LEU A 219 -11.51 8.03 23.73
C LEU A 219 -11.88 9.45 24.22
N LEU A 220 -12.32 10.33 23.32
CA LEU A 220 -12.77 11.68 23.66
C LEU A 220 -14.04 11.67 24.51
N VAL A 221 -14.98 10.76 24.23
CA VAL A 221 -16.23 10.60 24.98
C VAL A 221 -15.97 10.01 26.36
N GLU A 222 -15.04 9.06 26.48
CA GLU A 222 -14.68 8.42 27.74
C GLU A 222 -13.89 9.34 28.67
N ASN A 223 -13.08 10.26 28.12
CA ASN A 223 -12.13 11.08 28.89
C ASN A 223 -12.31 12.61 28.65
N PRO A 224 -13.51 13.18 28.73
CA PRO A 224 -13.78 14.54 28.26
C PRO A 224 -12.98 15.62 29.03
N ASN A 225 -12.73 15.41 30.32
CA ASN A 225 -11.95 16.34 31.14
C ASN A 225 -10.49 16.41 30.69
N ASP A 226 -9.92 15.28 30.27
CA ASP A 226 -8.53 15.22 29.83
C ASP A 226 -8.35 15.90 28.48
N PHE A 227 -9.38 16.01 27.64
CA PHE A 227 -9.29 16.65 26.32
C PHE A 227 -9.89 18.05 26.25
N HIS A 228 -10.45 18.58 27.36
CA HIS A 228 -11.17 19.85 27.36
C HIS A 228 -10.29 21.06 26.96
N GLU A 229 -9.00 21.04 27.31
CA GLU A 229 -8.07 22.11 26.93
C GLU A 229 -7.49 21.96 25.52
N ASP A 230 -7.63 20.78 24.91
CA ASP A 230 -7.11 20.52 23.55
C ASP A 230 -8.06 21.14 22.52
N LYS A 231 -7.65 22.29 21.97
CA LYS A 231 -8.50 23.04 21.04
C LYS A 231 -8.42 22.45 19.64
N THR A 232 -7.22 22.09 19.20
CA THR A 232 -6.96 21.60 17.85
C THR A 232 -7.05 20.07 17.77
N THR A 233 -7.23 19.53 16.57
CA THR A 233 -7.16 18.07 16.35
C THR A 233 -5.73 17.56 16.53
N LEU A 234 -4.71 18.38 16.24
CA LEU A 234 -3.31 18.00 16.48
C LEU A 234 -3.04 17.78 17.98
N GLU A 235 -3.43 18.72 18.84
CA GLU A 235 -3.28 18.58 20.30
C GLU A 235 -3.96 17.31 20.82
N LYS A 236 -5.20 17.05 20.36
CA LYS A 236 -5.92 15.81 20.68
C LYS A 236 -5.16 14.57 20.23
N LEU A 237 -4.62 14.54 19.01
CA LEU A 237 -3.84 13.41 18.48
C LEU A 237 -2.54 13.18 19.26
N VAL A 238 -1.87 14.24 19.71
CA VAL A 238 -0.70 14.13 20.58
C VAL A 238 -1.10 13.51 21.91
N ARG A 239 -2.16 14.03 22.56
CA ARG A 239 -2.66 13.47 23.83
C ARG A 239 -3.12 12.02 23.69
N MET A 240 -3.76 11.65 22.57
CA MET A 240 -4.14 10.28 22.24
C MET A 240 -2.96 9.30 22.26
N GLN A 241 -1.76 9.72 21.84
CA GLN A 241 -0.56 8.87 21.93
C GLN A 241 -0.18 8.53 23.38
N HIS A 242 -0.48 9.40 24.36
CA HIS A 242 -0.27 9.11 25.79
C HIS A 242 -1.21 8.03 26.31
N TYR A 243 -2.39 7.86 25.70
CA TYR A 243 -3.31 6.74 25.96
C TYR A 243 -2.95 5.49 25.14
N SER A 244 -1.79 5.48 24.47
CA SER A 244 -1.36 4.40 23.57
C SER A 244 -2.32 4.15 22.39
N LEU A 245 -3.16 5.14 22.05
CA LEU A 245 -4.02 5.06 20.88
C LEU A 245 -3.17 5.10 19.61
N PRO A 246 -3.37 4.19 18.64
CA PRO A 246 -2.73 4.27 17.34
C PRO A 246 -3.13 5.55 16.60
N THR A 247 -2.16 6.36 16.17
CA THR A 247 -2.41 7.62 15.46
C THR A 247 -1.58 7.73 14.18
N ARG A 248 -1.93 8.71 13.35
CA ARG A 248 -1.19 9.12 12.16
C ARG A 248 0.06 9.95 12.45
N LEU A 249 0.35 10.23 13.72
CA LEU A 249 1.54 10.97 14.10
C LEU A 249 2.76 10.04 14.11
N LEU A 250 3.89 10.59 13.67
CA LEU A 250 5.18 9.93 13.73
C LEU A 250 6.12 10.82 14.53
N ASP A 251 6.54 10.32 15.68
CA ASP A 251 7.44 11.05 16.58
C ASP A 251 8.84 11.17 15.99
N ILE A 252 9.36 12.39 15.96
CA ILE A 252 10.75 12.69 15.64
C ILE A 252 11.29 13.68 16.67
N THR A 253 12.60 13.70 16.87
CA THR A 253 13.26 14.58 17.84
C THR A 253 14.44 15.30 17.21
N SER A 254 14.70 16.54 17.61
CA SER A 254 15.92 17.26 17.24
C SER A 254 17.14 16.84 18.08
N ASN A 255 16.93 16.04 19.14
CA ASN A 255 17.99 15.57 20.02
C ASN A 255 18.42 14.14 19.65
N PRO A 256 19.62 13.93 19.09
CA PRO A 256 20.08 12.59 18.70
C PRO A 256 20.23 11.63 19.89
N LEU A 257 20.48 12.13 21.09
CA LEU A 257 20.59 11.29 22.29
C LEU A 257 19.23 10.75 22.74
N MET A 258 18.15 11.50 22.53
CA MET A 258 16.80 11.00 22.80
C MET A 258 16.42 9.88 21.83
N ALA A 259 16.76 10.03 20.55
CA ALA A 259 16.58 8.96 19.57
C ALA A 259 17.42 7.73 19.92
N LEU A 260 18.69 7.92 20.27
CA LEU A 260 19.55 6.82 20.72
C LEU A 260 18.99 6.13 21.96
N TYR A 261 18.48 6.88 22.93
CA TYR A 261 17.84 6.32 24.11
C TYR A 261 16.71 5.36 23.71
N PHE A 262 15.76 5.76 22.85
CA PHE A 262 14.68 4.88 22.41
C PHE A 262 15.15 3.67 21.60
N ALA A 263 16.25 3.82 20.85
CA ALA A 263 16.87 2.71 20.13
C ALA A 263 17.50 1.67 21.07
N CYS A 264 17.90 2.07 22.29
CA CYS A 264 18.52 1.17 23.26
C CYS A 264 17.59 0.76 24.42
N SER A 265 16.61 1.58 24.80
CA SER A 265 15.85 1.42 26.05
C SER A 265 14.76 0.36 25.97
N SER A 266 14.29 0.06 24.76
CA SER A 266 12.98 -0.56 24.56
C SER A 266 13.05 -2.07 24.32
N ASN A 267 14.26 -2.66 24.24
CA ASN A 267 14.43 -4.09 23.95
C ASN A 267 15.20 -4.82 25.05
N ARG A 268 14.60 -5.90 25.58
CA ARG A 268 15.23 -6.88 26.49
C ARG A 268 15.95 -8.01 25.72
N ASN A 269 15.77 -8.08 24.40
CA ASN A 269 16.05 -9.26 23.58
C ASN A 269 17.36 -9.18 22.75
N GLU A 270 18.35 -8.38 23.15
CA GLU A 270 19.67 -8.29 22.48
C GLU A 270 19.67 -7.90 20.98
N ASN A 271 18.52 -7.56 20.38
CA ASN A 271 18.44 -7.13 18.99
C ASN A 271 19.13 -5.77 18.77
N ASP A 272 19.75 -5.61 17.60
CA ASP A 272 20.30 -4.32 17.16
C ASP A 272 19.15 -3.31 16.92
N GLY A 273 19.27 -2.14 17.54
CA GLY A 273 18.42 -0.98 17.27
C GLY A 273 19.00 -0.07 16.18
N GLU A 274 18.21 0.91 15.75
CA GLU A 274 18.63 1.90 14.75
C GLU A 274 18.24 3.32 15.15
N VAL A 275 19.04 4.28 14.69
CA VAL A 275 18.71 5.70 14.71
C VAL A 275 18.57 6.17 13.28
N ILE A 276 17.36 6.58 12.93
CA ILE A 276 17.02 7.12 11.62
C ILE A 276 17.23 8.62 11.64
N VAL A 277 17.89 9.14 10.60
CA VAL A 277 18.23 10.56 10.45
C VAL A 277 17.43 11.17 9.30
N PHE A 278 16.73 12.26 9.58
CA PHE A 278 15.94 13.01 8.61
C PHE A 278 16.62 14.34 8.30
N PHE A 279 16.74 14.65 7.01
CA PHE A 279 17.12 15.98 6.53
C PHE A 279 15.86 16.66 5.98
N ILE A 280 15.25 17.54 6.76
CA ILE A 280 13.98 18.18 6.43
C ILE A 280 14.24 19.60 5.95
N ASN A 281 13.67 19.96 4.79
CA ASN A 281 13.78 21.32 4.27
C ASN A 281 13.05 22.29 5.21
N GLN A 282 13.71 23.37 5.63
CA GLN A 282 13.13 24.35 6.54
C GLN A 282 11.81 24.94 6.02
N LYS A 283 11.62 25.02 4.70
CA LYS A 283 10.39 25.52 4.07
C LYS A 283 9.19 24.57 4.22
N SER A 284 9.41 23.27 4.42
CA SER A 284 8.33 22.30 4.65
C SER A 284 7.94 22.17 6.12
N ILE A 285 8.72 22.76 7.04
CA ILE A 285 8.39 22.77 8.46
C ILE A 285 7.24 23.77 8.67
N LYS A 286 6.14 23.28 9.26
CA LYS A 286 4.95 24.07 9.58
C LYS A 286 4.79 24.13 11.09
N TYR A 287 4.35 25.29 11.59
CA TYR A 287 3.97 25.45 12.99
C TYR A 287 2.60 24.86 13.26
N PHE A 288 2.31 24.59 14.53
CA PHE A 288 1.10 23.89 14.98
C PHE A 288 -0.21 24.58 14.60
N ASP A 289 -0.17 25.90 14.35
CA ASP A 289 -1.29 26.76 13.99
C ASP A 289 -1.44 26.97 12.48
N SER A 290 -0.63 26.30 11.65
CA SER A 290 -0.75 26.35 10.19
C SER A 290 -2.04 25.65 9.72
N ASP A 291 -2.65 26.26 8.69
CA ASP A 291 -3.72 25.66 7.88
C ASP A 291 -3.44 24.22 7.44
N THR A 292 -2.23 23.95 6.94
CA THR A 292 -1.78 22.64 6.47
C THR A 292 -1.85 21.61 7.61
N VAL A 293 -1.36 21.99 8.79
CA VAL A 293 -1.38 21.13 9.98
C VAL A 293 -2.81 20.88 10.45
N SER A 294 -3.67 21.91 10.43
CA SER A 294 -5.08 21.79 10.75
C SER A 294 -5.80 20.84 9.79
N CYS A 295 -5.61 20.99 8.48
CA CYS A 295 -6.20 20.11 7.47
C CYS A 295 -5.73 18.67 7.63
N LEU A 296 -4.41 18.43 7.69
CA LEU A 296 -3.83 17.09 7.78
C LEU A 296 -4.23 16.36 9.07
N SER A 297 -4.26 17.07 10.20
CA SER A 297 -4.69 16.48 11.47
C SER A 297 -6.18 16.11 11.45
N ASN A 298 -7.05 16.94 10.85
CA ASN A 298 -8.48 16.66 10.76
C ASN A 298 -8.83 15.46 9.86
N ILE A 299 -7.91 15.01 8.98
CA ILE A 299 -8.11 13.76 8.24
C ILE A 299 -8.37 12.60 9.21
N SER A 300 -7.77 12.56 10.39
CA SER A 300 -7.99 11.47 11.37
C SER A 300 -9.46 11.27 11.74
N ARG A 301 -10.23 12.36 11.74
CA ARG A 301 -11.65 12.40 12.14
C ARG A 301 -12.60 11.93 11.04
N LEU A 302 -12.13 11.86 9.81
CA LEU A 302 -12.95 11.44 8.67
C LEU A 302 -13.20 9.93 8.71
N SER A 303 -14.34 9.51 8.14
CA SER A 303 -14.57 8.09 7.92
C SER A 303 -13.56 7.53 6.90
N VAL A 304 -13.41 6.21 6.88
CA VAL A 304 -12.52 5.54 5.90
C VAL A 304 -12.94 5.89 4.47
N ASN A 305 -14.25 5.86 4.20
CA ASN A 305 -14.80 6.17 2.89
C ASN A 305 -14.52 7.62 2.46
N ASP A 306 -14.59 8.58 3.38
CA ASP A 306 -14.27 9.98 3.09
C ASP A 306 -12.78 10.16 2.81
N LYS A 307 -11.91 9.49 3.57
CA LYS A 307 -10.45 9.49 3.35
C LYS A 307 -10.11 8.94 1.96
N GLU A 308 -10.73 7.82 1.58
CA GLU A 308 -10.55 7.21 0.25
C GLU A 308 -11.06 8.14 -0.86
N THR A 309 -12.21 8.78 -0.66
CA THR A 309 -12.76 9.75 -1.61
C THR A 309 -11.82 10.94 -1.83
N ILE A 310 -11.25 11.50 -0.76
CA ILE A 310 -10.28 12.60 -0.86
C ILE A 310 -9.01 12.14 -1.58
N GLY A 311 -8.49 10.96 -1.24
CA GLY A 311 -7.31 10.40 -1.91
C GLY A 311 -7.52 10.25 -3.42
N ASN A 312 -8.69 9.71 -3.81
CA ASN A 312 -9.04 9.52 -5.22
C ASN A 312 -9.21 10.85 -5.98
N ASN A 313 -9.68 11.91 -5.32
CA ASN A 313 -9.86 13.23 -5.94
C ASN A 313 -8.54 13.98 -6.11
N LEU A 314 -7.60 13.89 -5.15
CA LEU A 314 -6.27 14.49 -5.28
C LEU A 314 -5.48 13.89 -6.44
N GLN A 315 -5.59 12.57 -6.64
CA GLN A 315 -4.97 11.90 -7.79
C GLN A 315 -5.58 12.36 -9.13
N ARG A 316 -6.86 12.73 -9.16
CA ARG A 316 -7.51 13.30 -10.35
C ARG A 316 -7.06 14.74 -10.64
N GLU A 317 -6.86 15.57 -9.62
CA GLU A 317 -6.42 16.96 -9.80
C GLU A 317 -4.93 17.05 -10.19
N GLU A 318 -4.05 16.24 -9.60
CA GLU A 318 -2.66 16.13 -10.05
C GLU A 318 -2.58 15.71 -11.52
N TYR A 319 -3.48 14.82 -11.95
CA TYR A 319 -3.59 14.37 -13.34
C TYR A 319 -4.02 15.51 -14.29
N LEU A 320 -5.03 16.32 -13.92
CA LEU A 320 -5.49 17.45 -14.72
C LEU A 320 -4.43 18.55 -14.88
N LEU A 321 -3.63 18.80 -13.84
CA LEU A 321 -2.54 19.77 -13.90
C LEU A 321 -1.38 19.29 -14.79
N THR A 322 -1.19 17.98 -14.94
CA THR A 322 -0.17 17.42 -15.86
C THR A 322 -0.63 17.37 -17.33
N GLU A 323 -1.94 17.46 -17.60
CA GLU A 323 -2.47 17.52 -18.97
C GLU A 323 -2.47 18.93 -19.57
N GLU A 324 -2.49 20.00 -18.76
CA GLU A 324 -2.45 21.39 -19.25
C GLU A 324 -1.03 21.90 -19.61
N GLU A 325 0.02 21.12 -19.38
CA GLU A 325 1.42 21.48 -19.71
C GLU A 325 1.98 20.85 -21.01
N PHE A 326 1.15 20.31 -21.91
CA PHE A 326 1.61 19.78 -23.22
C PHE A 326 0.97 20.42 -24.45
#